data_AF-Q6XJ38-F1
#
_entry.id   AF-Q6XJ38-F1
#
_cell.length_a   1.000
_cell.length_b   1.000
_cell.length_c   1.000
_cell.angle_alpha   90.00
_cell.angle_beta   90.00
_cell.angle_gamma   90.00
#
_symmetry.space_group_name_H-M   'P 1'
#
loop_
_entity.id
_entity.type
_entity.pdbx_description
1 polymer ?
#
loop_
_entity_poly.entity_id
_entity_poly.type
_entity_poly.pdbx_seq_one_letter_code
_entity_poly.pdbx_strand_id
1 'polypeptide(L)' 'VKCSELRTKDKKELTKQLDELKNELLSLRVAKVTGGAPSKLSK' A
#
# COMPACT_ATOMS: atom_id res chain seq x y z
N VAL A 1 4.84 -8.09 1.67
CA VAL A 1 5.82 -7.96 0.55
C VAL A 1 7.14 -8.57 1.00
N LYS A 2 7.65 -9.63 0.35
CA LYS A 2 8.98 -10.18 0.65
C LYS A 2 10.03 -9.49 -0.22
N CYS A 3 11.11 -9.00 0.38
CA CYS A 3 12.17 -8.28 -0.33
C CYS A 3 12.87 -9.12 -1.41
N SER A 4 12.82 -10.45 -1.30
CA SER A 4 13.36 -11.38 -2.30
C SER A 4 12.61 -11.30 -3.63
N GLU A 5 11.30 -11.09 -3.61
CA GLU A 5 10.43 -11.03 -4.79
C GLU A 5 10.49 -9.67 -5.49
N LEU A 6 10.91 -8.62 -4.78
CA LEU A 6 11.10 -7.29 -5.35
C LEU A 6 12.38 -7.18 -6.18
N ARG A 7 13.40 -8.02 -5.90
CA ARG A 7 14.66 -8.01 -6.67
C ARG A 7 14.55 -8.64 -8.05
N THR A 8 13.58 -9.55 -8.25
CA THR A 8 13.32 -10.23 -9.52
C THR A 8 12.31 -9.49 -10.41
N LYS A 9 11.69 -8.42 -9.93
CA LYS A 9 10.66 -7.66 -10.66
C LYS A 9 11.26 -6.51 -11.46
N ASP A 10 10.63 -6.22 -12.59
CA ASP A 10 11.04 -5.12 -13.46
C ASP A 10 10.80 -3.76 -12.83
N LYS A 11 11.64 -2.79 -13.22
CA LYS A 11 11.58 -1.41 -12.71
C LYS A 11 10.18 -0.78 -12.86
N LYS A 12 9.46 -1.12 -13.94
CA LYS A 12 8.10 -0.66 -14.21
C LYS A 12 7.07 -1.23 -13.23
N GLU A 13 7.15 -2.53 -12.92
CA GLU A 13 6.27 -3.16 -11.94
C GLU A 13 6.55 -2.63 -10.54
N LEU A 14 7.82 -2.42 -10.18
CA LEU A 14 8.20 -1.84 -8.90
C LEU A 14 7.62 -0.45 -8.71
N THR A 15 7.70 0.44 -9.72
CA THR A 15 7.05 1.76 -9.64
C THR A 15 5.53 1.67 -9.52
N LYS A 16 4.89 0.75 -10.26
CA LYS A 16 3.44 0.57 -10.21
C LYS A 16 2.98 0.07 -8.84
N GLN A 17 3.68 -0.90 -8.26
CA GLN A 17 3.43 -1.35 -6.88
C GLN A 17 3.65 -0.24 -5.85
N LEU A 18 4.65 0.62 -6.06
CA LEU A 18 4.93 1.74 -5.18
C LEU A 18 3.79 2.78 -5.20
N ASP A 19 3.25 3.09 -6.37
CA ASP A 19 2.13 4.01 -6.51
C ASP A 19 0.83 3.44 -5.95
N GLU A 20 0.56 2.15 -6.16
CA GLU A 20 -0.58 1.45 -5.54
C GLU A 20 -0.49 1.48 -4.01
N LEU A 21 0.68 1.15 -3.43
CA LEU A 21 0.90 1.19 -1.98
C LEU A 21 0.75 2.60 -1.38
N LYS A 22 1.21 3.64 -2.10
CA LYS A 22 1.03 5.04 -1.67
C LYS A 22 -0.44 5.44 -1.64
N ASN A 23 -1.21 5.06 -2.67
CA ASN A 23 -2.63 5.36 -2.74
C ASN A 23 -3.41 4.63 -1.64
N GLU A 24 -3.06 3.37 -1.37
CA GLU A 24 -3.65 2.58 -0.30
C GLU A 24 -3.36 3.17 1.08
N LEU A 25 -2.13 3.64 1.31
CA LEU A 25 -1.74 4.33 2.53
C LEU A 25 -2.46 5.68 2.72
N LEU A 26 -2.67 6.44 1.64
CA LEU A 26 -3.47 7.67 1.67
C LEU A 26 -4.92 7.36 2.02
N SER A 27 -5.53 6.35 1.39
CA SER A 27 -6.87 5.88 1.70
C SER A 27 -7.02 5.45 3.17
N LEU A 28 -6.04 4.69 3.68
CA LEU A 28 -5.99 4.29 5.09
C LEU A 28 -5.84 5.48 6.04
N ARG A 29 -5.04 6.50 5.68
CA ARG A 29 -4.90 7.74 6.46
C ARG A 29 -6.20 8.53 6.50
N VAL A 30 -6.91 8.65 5.37
CA VAL A 30 -8.24 9.28 5.33
C VAL A 30 -9.21 8.49 6.20
N ALA A 31 -9.27 7.16 6.04
CA ALA A 31 -10.11 6.29 6.86
C ALA A 31 -9.76 6.38 8.36
N LYS A 32 -8.49 6.57 8.72
CA LYS A 32 -8.05 6.82 10.10
C LYS A 32 -8.57 8.15 10.63
N VAL A 33 -8.44 9.21 9.85
CA VAL A 33 -8.83 10.58 10.24
C VAL A 33 -10.35 10.74 10.31
N THR A 34 -11.09 10.05 9.44
CA THR A 34 -12.57 10.09 9.44
C THR A 34 -13.21 9.11 10.43
N GLY A 35 -12.42 8.41 11.27
CA GLY A 35 -12.94 7.49 12.28
C GLY A 35 -13.59 6.23 11.69
N GLY A 36 -13.09 5.75 10.54
CA GLY A 36 -13.59 4.56 9.86
C GLY A 36 -13.36 3.25 10.64
N ALA A 37 -14.19 2.24 10.33
CA ALA A 37 -14.21 0.96 11.02
C ALA A 37 -12.81 0.33 11.23
N PRO A 38 -12.47 -0.13 12.45
CA PRO A 38 -11.11 -0.59 12.80
C PRO A 38 -10.63 -1.78 11.97
N SER A 39 -11.55 -2.59 11.45
CA SER A 39 -11.27 -3.72 10.56
C SER A 39 -10.70 -3.34 9.18
N LYS A 40 -10.87 -2.08 8.75
CA LYS A 40 -10.24 -1.54 7.54
C LYS A 40 -8.86 -0.93 7.80
N LEU A 41 -8.50 -0.65 9.05
CA LEU A 41 -7.24 -0.03 9.45
C LEU A 41 -6.13 -1.05 9.77
N SER A 42 -6.49 -2.32 9.93
CA SER A 42 -5.63 -3.39 10.41
C SER A 42 -5.21 -4.40 9.33
N LYS A 43 -5.28 -4.03 8.05
CA LYS A 43 -4.75 -4.83 6.94
C LYS A 43 -3.44 -4.26 6.40
#